data_AF-A0A2E2U8I0-F1
#
_entry.id   AF-A0A2E2U8I0-F1
#
_cell.length_a   1.000
_cell.length_b   1.000
_cell.length_c   1.000
_cell.angle_alpha   90.00
_cell.angle_beta   90.00
_cell.angle_gamma   90.00
#
_symmetry.space_group_name_H-M   'P 1'
#
loop_
_entity.id
_entity.type
_entity.pdbx_description
1 polymer ?
#
loop_
_entity_poly.entity_id
_entity_poly.type
_entity_poly.pdbx_seq_one_letter_code
_entity_poly.pdbx_strand_id
1 'polypeptide(L)'
;MLRLVFLLTLVATINLKAEIPQGLLSVDRILEEIQLPINNKILQMQQNFVETRSSSVQTFTSQDVVSCQSGLSVQPGSPILRVVTENQILPLKREVKTYYGCNQSQSFREIKIDTLEEFRYQLLGPDNLAIFTLLKLKSPTEIRSEIYLTNQRVYLIQERSQGGTEEFFYFRFPFQVNYNQAGFRININDTNEVSGHYLVRQYSQGFLEIFSPQGERISKAEFIRNNGFRGVNFFIDSVLQDLPETKFISSGNQNQNLINELRNAQTFLLSNTNLNYVRNLINEYIKLAEDGELQDNR
;
A
#
# COMPACT_ATOMS: atom_id res chain seq x y z
N MET A 1 39.15 25.15 5.30
CA MET A 1 38.23 24.21 5.97
C MET A 1 36.92 24.00 5.22
N LEU A 2 36.14 25.05 4.90
CA LEU A 2 34.83 24.91 4.25
C LEU A 2 34.83 24.10 2.93
N ARG A 3 35.84 24.28 2.07
CA ARG A 3 35.96 23.54 0.79
C ARG A 3 36.25 22.04 0.97
N LEU A 4 36.92 21.65 2.04
CA LEU A 4 37.21 20.24 2.35
C LEU A 4 35.96 19.53 2.88
N VAL A 5 35.18 20.22 3.72
CA VAL A 5 33.90 19.71 4.24
C VAL A 5 32.87 19.55 3.11
N PHE A 6 32.84 20.48 2.14
CA PHE A 6 31.98 20.35 0.96
C PHE A 6 32.37 19.18 0.07
N LEU A 7 33.67 18.93 -0.16
CA LEU A 7 34.11 17.78 -0.94
C LEU A 7 33.85 16.44 -0.24
N LEU A 8 34.05 16.38 1.08
CA LEU A 8 33.76 15.17 1.88
C LEU A 8 32.26 14.86 1.95
N THR A 9 31.40 15.88 2.05
CA THR A 9 29.94 15.71 1.97
C THR A 9 29.48 15.32 0.56
N LEU A 10 30.08 15.90 -0.48
CA LEU A 10 29.80 15.50 -1.86
C LEU A 10 30.15 14.02 -2.08
N VAL A 11 31.34 13.57 -1.67
CA VAL A 11 31.79 12.17 -1.76
C VAL A 11 30.93 11.21 -0.92
N ALA A 12 30.44 11.65 0.24
CA ALA A 12 29.50 10.88 1.05
C ALA A 12 28.13 10.74 0.37
N THR A 13 27.66 11.76 -0.37
CA THR A 13 26.40 11.68 -1.13
C THR A 13 26.50 10.78 -2.38
N ILE A 14 27.68 10.62 -2.99
CA ILE A 14 27.86 9.71 -4.14
C ILE A 14 27.87 8.23 -3.70
N ASN A 15 28.09 7.96 -2.41
CA ASN A 15 28.04 6.62 -1.82
C ASN A 15 26.70 6.29 -1.15
N LEU A 16 25.72 7.20 -1.19
CA LEU A 16 24.32 6.78 -1.07
C LEU A 16 24.04 5.92 -2.29
N LYS A 17 24.25 4.61 -2.16
CA LYS A 17 23.66 3.63 -3.06
C LYS A 17 22.17 3.96 -3.08
N ALA A 18 21.71 4.58 -4.15
CA ALA A 18 20.29 4.68 -4.42
C ALA A 18 19.78 3.24 -4.28
N GLU A 19 18.92 3.01 -3.29
CA GLU A 19 18.23 1.73 -3.19
C GLU A 19 17.57 1.53 -4.54
N ILE A 20 18.02 0.47 -5.21
CA ILE A 20 17.56 0.13 -6.54
C ILE A 20 16.04 0.04 -6.44
N PRO A 21 15.28 0.77 -7.28
CA PRO A 21 13.84 0.61 -7.28
C PRO A 21 13.54 -0.85 -7.56
N GLN A 22 13.09 -1.57 -6.54
CA GLN A 22 12.64 -2.95 -6.68
C GLN A 22 11.58 -2.99 -7.79
N GLY A 23 11.63 -4.05 -8.59
CA GLY A 23 10.98 -4.16 -9.90
C GLY A 23 9.58 -3.56 -10.00
N LEU A 24 9.22 -3.11 -11.20
CA LEU A 24 7.93 -2.48 -11.48
C LEU A 24 6.68 -3.30 -11.11
N LEU A 25 6.85 -4.61 -10.91
CA LEU A 25 5.84 -5.57 -10.47
C LEU A 25 6.35 -6.38 -9.27
N SER A 26 7.29 -5.84 -8.49
CA SER A 26 7.76 -6.51 -7.29
C SER A 26 6.59 -6.72 -6.34
N VAL A 27 6.59 -7.87 -5.68
CA VAL A 27 5.66 -8.21 -4.59
C VAL A 27 5.59 -7.08 -3.57
N ASP A 28 6.72 -6.43 -3.30
CA ASP A 28 6.83 -5.32 -2.35
C ASP A 28 6.02 -4.10 -2.83
N ARG A 29 6.06 -3.77 -4.13
CA ARG A 29 5.22 -2.69 -4.68
C ARG A 29 3.73 -3.04 -4.65
N ILE A 30 3.37 -4.27 -4.96
CA ILE A 30 1.96 -4.72 -4.91
C ILE A 30 1.45 -4.64 -3.46
N LEU A 31 2.29 -5.07 -2.52
CA LEU A 31 1.99 -4.96 -1.10
C LEU A 31 1.88 -3.49 -0.67
N GLU A 32 2.78 -2.62 -1.13
CA GLU A 32 2.69 -1.17 -0.86
C GLU A 32 1.38 -0.58 -1.38
N GLU A 33 0.95 -0.90 -2.61
CA GLU A 33 -0.32 -0.41 -3.17
C GLU A 33 -1.53 -0.86 -2.33
N ILE A 34 -1.45 -2.05 -1.72
CA ILE A 34 -2.49 -2.60 -0.85
C ILE A 34 -2.48 -1.98 0.54
N GLN A 35 -1.28 -1.80 1.11
CA GLN A 35 -1.12 -1.29 2.46
C GLN A 35 -1.23 0.23 2.52
N LEU A 36 -0.99 0.94 1.42
CA LEU A 36 -1.00 2.39 1.37
C LEU A 36 -2.34 2.99 1.82
N PRO A 37 -3.53 2.55 1.34
CA PRO A 37 -4.78 3.11 1.83
C PRO A 37 -5.05 2.79 3.30
N ILE A 38 -4.64 1.61 3.79
CA ILE A 38 -4.74 1.25 5.21
C ILE A 38 -3.86 2.19 6.05
N ASN A 39 -2.61 2.38 5.64
CA ASN A 39 -1.65 3.27 6.31
C ASN A 39 -2.13 4.72 6.30
N ASN A 40 -2.66 5.20 5.17
CA ASN A 40 -3.26 6.53 5.06
C ASN A 40 -4.45 6.67 6.02
N LYS A 41 -5.28 5.63 6.13
CA LYS A 41 -6.40 5.64 7.08
C LYS A 41 -5.93 5.71 8.51
N ILE A 42 -4.92 4.92 8.89
CA ILE A 42 -4.32 4.99 10.22
C ILE A 42 -3.73 6.38 10.50
N LEU A 43 -3.03 6.97 9.54
CA LEU A 43 -2.50 8.33 9.68
C LEU A 43 -3.62 9.35 9.92
N GLN A 44 -4.71 9.28 9.15
CA GLN A 44 -5.87 10.13 9.36
C GLN A 44 -6.53 9.91 10.74
N MET A 45 -6.53 8.68 11.25
CA MET A 45 -7.00 8.41 12.61
C MET A 45 -6.10 9.05 13.67
N GLN A 46 -4.78 9.03 13.47
CA GLN A 46 -3.81 9.70 14.35
C GLN A 46 -3.96 11.22 14.35
N GLN A 47 -4.36 11.80 13.21
CA GLN A 47 -4.56 13.25 13.07
C GLN A 47 -5.84 13.74 13.74
N ASN A 48 -6.92 12.96 13.67
CA ASN A 48 -8.25 13.42 14.06
C ASN A 48 -8.72 12.90 15.44
N PHE A 49 -8.05 11.91 16.01
CA PHE A 49 -8.49 11.24 17.24
C PHE A 49 -7.36 11.07 18.26
N VAL A 50 -7.75 10.81 19.51
CA VAL A 50 -6.80 10.55 20.59
C VAL A 50 -6.26 9.12 20.46
N GLU A 51 -4.97 9.00 20.17
CA GLU A 51 -4.28 7.71 20.10
C GLU A 51 -3.82 7.26 21.49
N THR A 52 -4.15 6.02 21.86
CA THR A 52 -3.54 5.30 22.99
C THR A 52 -2.83 4.07 22.45
N ARG A 53 -1.52 3.95 22.68
CA ARG A 53 -0.69 2.86 22.13
C ARG A 53 0.01 2.07 23.24
N SER A 54 -0.12 0.75 23.19
CA SER A 54 0.68 -0.23 23.92
C SER A 54 1.54 -1.05 22.94
N SER A 55 2.27 -2.06 23.44
CA SER A 55 3.16 -2.89 22.60
C SER A 55 2.43 -3.68 21.52
N SER A 56 1.18 -4.08 21.76
CA SER A 56 0.37 -4.91 20.85
C SER A 56 -0.98 -4.30 20.50
N VAL A 57 -1.38 -3.18 21.10
CA VAL A 57 -2.69 -2.58 20.86
C VAL A 57 -2.55 -1.09 20.59
N GLN A 58 -3.18 -0.63 19.52
CA GLN A 58 -3.36 0.78 19.19
C GLN A 58 -4.85 1.08 19.19
N THR A 59 -5.29 2.07 19.97
CA THR A 59 -6.70 2.45 20.08
C THR A 59 -6.87 3.93 19.78
N PHE A 60 -7.92 4.28 19.05
CA PHE A 60 -8.29 5.65 18.71
C PHE A 60 -9.64 5.98 19.33
N THR A 61 -9.75 7.10 20.04
CA THR A 61 -11.00 7.55 20.69
C THR A 61 -11.28 9.03 20.38
N SER A 62 -12.54 9.45 20.52
CA SER A 62 -12.96 10.86 20.39
C SER A 62 -13.59 11.36 21.68
N GLN A 63 -13.52 12.66 21.93
CA GLN A 63 -14.29 13.33 23.00
C GLN A 63 -15.71 13.69 22.55
N ASP A 64 -15.96 13.64 21.24
CA ASP A 64 -17.24 13.91 20.62
C ASP A 64 -17.87 12.62 20.05
N VAL A 65 -19.18 12.66 19.78
CA VAL A 65 -19.87 11.58 19.06
C VAL A 65 -19.35 11.51 17.63
N VAL A 66 -18.92 10.32 17.18
CA VAL A 66 -18.40 10.11 15.82
C VAL A 66 -19.39 9.28 15.01
N SER A 67 -19.80 9.80 13.86
CA SER A 67 -20.63 9.05 12.91
C SER A 67 -19.75 8.27 11.94
N CYS A 68 -20.06 6.99 11.75
CA CYS A 68 -19.35 6.10 10.84
C CYS A 68 -20.14 5.88 9.55
N GLN A 69 -19.45 5.48 8.47
CA GLN A 69 -20.08 5.26 7.17
C GLN A 69 -21.16 4.17 7.19
N SER A 70 -21.06 3.22 8.12
CA SER A 70 -22.09 2.21 8.37
C SER A 70 -23.39 2.76 8.98
N GLY A 71 -23.45 4.07 9.28
CA GLY A 71 -24.58 4.72 9.95
C GLY A 71 -24.56 4.58 11.47
N LEU A 72 -23.54 3.93 12.03
CA LEU A 72 -23.35 3.80 13.47
C LEU A 72 -22.75 5.08 14.06
N SER A 73 -23.15 5.42 15.29
CA SER A 73 -22.55 6.51 16.06
C SER A 73 -21.78 5.96 17.26
N VAL A 74 -20.49 6.28 17.33
CA VAL A 74 -19.60 5.92 18.43
C VAL A 74 -19.67 7.02 19.49
N GLN A 75 -19.92 6.64 20.75
CA GLN A 75 -20.03 7.58 21.87
C GLN A 75 -18.66 8.13 22.30
N PRO A 76 -18.60 9.33 22.90
CA PRO A 76 -17.40 9.88 23.50
C PRO A 76 -16.65 8.88 24.38
N GLY A 77 -15.32 8.88 24.28
CA GLY A 77 -14.41 8.00 25.01
C GLY A 77 -14.42 6.54 24.56
N SER A 78 -15.34 6.12 23.69
CA SER A 78 -15.37 4.76 23.15
C SER A 78 -14.33 4.58 22.04
N PRO A 79 -13.74 3.39 21.89
CA PRO A 79 -12.86 3.09 20.76
C PRO A 79 -13.59 3.30 19.43
N ILE A 80 -12.99 4.01 18.50
CA ILE A 80 -13.48 4.17 17.13
C ILE A 80 -12.79 3.17 16.22
N LEU A 81 -11.48 3.03 16.42
CA LEU A 81 -10.65 2.02 15.79
C LEU A 81 -9.75 1.40 16.86
N ARG A 82 -9.67 0.08 16.87
CA ARG A 82 -8.67 -0.65 17.63
C ARG A 82 -7.90 -1.57 16.68
N VAL A 83 -6.58 -1.48 16.71
CA VAL A 83 -5.66 -2.36 15.98
C VAL A 83 -4.94 -3.22 16.99
N VAL A 84 -5.05 -4.55 16.84
CA VAL A 84 -4.35 -5.51 17.69
C VAL A 84 -3.30 -6.22 16.83
N THR A 85 -2.03 -6.08 17.23
CA THR A 85 -0.87 -6.67 16.55
C THR A 85 -0.35 -7.85 17.37
N GLU A 86 -0.39 -9.03 16.77
CA GLU A 86 0.19 -10.25 17.31
C GLU A 86 1.44 -10.61 16.50
N ASN A 87 2.58 -10.67 17.18
CA ASN A 87 3.85 -11.07 16.57
C ASN A 87 4.24 -12.44 17.13
N GLN A 88 4.52 -13.37 16.23
CA GLN A 88 5.14 -14.64 16.57
C GLN A 88 6.47 -14.74 15.84
N ILE A 89 7.54 -14.93 16.63
CA ILE A 89 8.90 -15.07 16.13
C ILE A 89 9.31 -16.51 16.45
N LEU A 90 9.48 -17.32 15.39
CA LEU A 90 9.95 -18.72 15.35
C LEU A 90 8.86 -19.80 15.28
N PRO A 91 9.02 -20.82 14.40
CA PRO A 91 10.03 -20.92 13.34
C PRO A 91 9.77 -19.99 12.14
N LEU A 92 8.63 -19.30 12.14
CA LEU A 92 8.17 -18.40 11.08
C LEU A 92 8.06 -16.98 11.64
N LYS A 93 8.41 -15.95 10.86
CA LYS A 93 8.07 -14.57 11.22
C LYS A 93 6.63 -14.34 10.80
N ARG A 94 5.72 -14.39 11.78
CA ARG A 94 4.29 -14.17 11.55
C ARG A 94 3.84 -12.92 12.28
N GLU A 95 3.26 -11.99 11.53
CA GLU A 95 2.65 -10.77 12.04
C GLU A 95 1.18 -10.79 11.66
N VAL A 96 0.30 -10.59 12.64
CA VAL A 96 -1.14 -10.50 12.44
C VAL A 96 -1.61 -9.16 12.97
N LYS A 97 -2.30 -8.39 12.15
CA LYS A 97 -2.97 -7.16 12.57
C LYS A 97 -4.46 -7.32 12.41
N THR A 98 -5.19 -7.25 13.52
CA THR A 98 -6.65 -7.33 13.52
C THR A 98 -7.23 -5.95 13.78
N TYR A 99 -8.10 -5.50 12.87
CA TYR A 99 -8.71 -4.19 12.89
C TYR A 99 -10.16 -4.32 13.36
N TYR A 100 -10.51 -3.57 14.40
CA TYR A 100 -11.85 -3.46 14.95
C TYR A 100 -12.36 -2.06 14.70
N GLY A 101 -13.41 -1.93 13.89
CA GLY A 101 -14.01 -0.66 13.51
C GLY A 101 -15.07 -0.17 14.49
N CYS A 102 -15.96 0.68 13.99
CA CYS A 102 -16.91 1.42 14.82
C CYS A 102 -17.88 0.54 15.63
N ASN A 103 -18.25 -0.62 15.08
CA ASN A 103 -19.14 -1.57 15.74
C ASN A 103 -18.44 -2.44 16.81
N GLN A 104 -17.15 -2.21 17.08
CA GLN A 104 -16.30 -3.03 17.96
C GLN A 104 -16.13 -4.50 17.53
N SER A 105 -16.63 -4.87 16.36
CA SER A 105 -16.41 -6.17 15.75
C SER A 105 -15.19 -6.14 14.83
N GLN A 106 -14.66 -7.30 14.48
CA GLN A 106 -13.54 -7.40 13.54
C GLN A 106 -14.01 -6.92 12.15
N SER A 107 -13.41 -5.84 11.66
CA SER A 107 -13.65 -5.34 10.30
C SER A 107 -12.80 -6.13 9.30
N PHE A 108 -11.51 -6.29 9.58
CA PHE A 108 -10.61 -7.09 8.74
C PHE A 108 -9.34 -7.49 9.49
N ARG A 109 -8.56 -8.38 8.88
CA ARG A 109 -7.29 -8.86 9.43
C ARG A 109 -6.22 -8.97 8.35
N GLU A 110 -5.07 -8.37 8.61
CA GLU A 110 -3.86 -8.58 7.81
C GLU A 110 -3.03 -9.71 8.44
N ILE A 111 -2.58 -10.64 7.62
CA ILE A 111 -1.66 -11.71 8.02
C ILE A 111 -0.45 -11.65 7.12
N LYS A 112 0.73 -11.46 7.70
CA LYS A 112 2.02 -11.51 7.02
C LYS A 112 2.82 -12.69 7.56
N ILE A 113 3.24 -13.57 6.68
CA ILE A 113 4.10 -14.71 6.99
C ILE A 113 5.33 -14.58 6.11
N ASP A 114 6.50 -14.55 6.73
CA ASP A 114 7.77 -14.41 6.03
C ASP A 114 8.74 -15.51 6.49
N THR A 115 9.25 -16.24 5.50
CA THR A 115 10.14 -17.39 5.65
C THR A 115 11.26 -17.27 4.61
N LEU A 116 12.24 -18.17 4.66
CA LEU A 116 13.32 -18.18 3.66
C LEU A 116 12.81 -18.48 2.25
N GLU A 117 11.82 -19.36 2.12
CA GLU A 117 11.33 -19.90 0.85
C GLU A 117 10.00 -19.31 0.41
N GLU A 118 9.26 -18.73 1.35
CA GLU A 118 7.89 -18.25 1.14
C GLU A 118 7.68 -16.91 1.85
N PHE A 119 7.09 -15.98 1.12
CA PHE A 119 6.42 -14.82 1.68
C PHE A 119 4.93 -14.89 1.34
N ARG A 120 4.07 -14.69 2.34
CA ARG A 120 2.62 -14.67 2.18
C ARG A 120 2.02 -13.47 2.88
N TYR A 121 1.19 -12.73 2.16
CA TYR A 121 0.33 -11.70 2.72
C TYR A 121 -1.13 -12.06 2.45
N GLN A 122 -1.98 -11.94 3.46
CA GLN A 122 -3.41 -12.17 3.33
C GLN A 122 -4.20 -11.03 3.97
N LEU A 123 -5.27 -10.62 3.29
CA LEU A 123 -6.29 -9.74 3.83
C LEU A 123 -7.56 -10.55 3.99
N LEU A 124 -8.00 -10.72 5.24
CA LEU A 124 -9.21 -11.46 5.58
C LEU A 124 -10.33 -10.49 5.95
N GLY A 125 -11.55 -10.78 5.51
CA GLY A 125 -12.75 -10.04 5.89
C GLY A 125 -13.22 -10.33 7.32
N PRO A 126 -14.37 -9.75 7.72
CA PRO A 126 -15.02 -10.00 9.02
C PRO A 126 -15.34 -11.47 9.26
N ASP A 127 -15.66 -12.20 8.19
CA ASP A 127 -16.02 -13.62 8.18
C ASP A 127 -14.79 -14.55 8.13
N ASN A 128 -13.59 -14.00 8.24
CA ASN A 128 -12.30 -14.68 8.07
C ASN A 128 -12.09 -15.30 6.68
N LEU A 129 -12.89 -14.95 5.67
CA LEU A 129 -12.60 -15.34 4.30
C LEU A 129 -11.48 -14.46 3.72
N ALA A 130 -10.56 -15.08 2.99
CA ALA A 130 -9.47 -14.38 2.32
C ALA A 130 -10.01 -13.59 1.13
N ILE A 131 -10.10 -12.28 1.29
CA ILE A 131 -10.50 -11.35 0.23
C ILE A 131 -9.35 -11.18 -0.76
N PHE A 132 -8.13 -11.08 -0.23
CA PHE A 132 -6.90 -10.96 -1.00
C PHE A 132 -5.82 -11.89 -0.45
N THR A 133 -5.03 -12.51 -1.32
CA THR A 133 -3.80 -13.22 -0.92
C THR A 133 -2.71 -12.99 -1.96
N LEU A 134 -1.52 -12.64 -1.49
CA LEU A 134 -0.29 -12.56 -2.26
C LEU A 134 0.68 -13.61 -1.72
N LEU A 135 1.06 -14.54 -2.58
CA LEU A 135 1.97 -15.63 -2.27
C LEU A 135 3.22 -15.49 -3.15
N LYS A 136 4.39 -15.32 -2.55
CA LYS A 136 5.69 -15.28 -3.22
C LYS A 136 6.51 -16.49 -2.78
N LEU A 137 6.78 -17.37 -3.72
CA LEU A 137 7.64 -18.54 -3.57
C LEU A 137 9.01 -18.20 -4.15
N LYS A 138 10.06 -18.42 -3.35
CA LYS A 138 11.45 -18.16 -3.73
C LYS A 138 12.16 -19.49 -3.91
N SER A 139 12.73 -19.71 -5.08
CA SER A 139 13.69 -20.79 -5.35
C SER A 139 15.04 -20.19 -5.76
N PRO A 140 16.13 -20.97 -5.83
CA PRO A 140 17.45 -20.46 -6.20
C PRO A 140 17.51 -19.80 -7.59
N THR A 141 16.62 -20.17 -8.52
CA THR A 141 16.66 -19.74 -9.92
C THR A 141 15.38 -19.03 -10.39
N GLU A 142 14.30 -19.15 -9.62
CA GLU A 142 12.98 -18.62 -9.97
C GLU A 142 12.29 -18.04 -8.74
N ILE A 143 11.71 -16.85 -8.90
CA ILE A 143 10.73 -16.29 -7.97
C ILE A 143 9.37 -16.38 -8.65
N ARG A 144 8.41 -16.95 -7.94
CA ARG A 144 7.03 -17.08 -8.42
C ARG A 144 6.11 -16.33 -7.47
N SER A 145 5.35 -15.38 -8.00
CA SER A 145 4.36 -14.63 -7.23
C SER A 145 2.96 -14.92 -7.77
N GLU A 146 2.05 -15.24 -6.88
CA GLU A 146 0.65 -15.53 -7.18
C GLU A 146 -0.24 -14.59 -6.40
N ILE A 147 -1.28 -14.09 -7.07
CA ILE A 147 -2.29 -13.23 -6.45
C ILE A 147 -3.63 -13.93 -6.56
N TYR A 148 -4.33 -13.96 -5.44
CA TYR A 148 -5.65 -14.53 -5.31
C TYR A 148 -6.65 -13.48 -4.83
N LEU A 149 -7.84 -13.51 -5.40
CA LEU A 149 -8.99 -12.73 -4.96
C LEU A 149 -10.12 -13.71 -4.60
N THR A 150 -10.59 -13.69 -3.36
CA THR A 150 -11.61 -14.65 -2.86
C THR A 150 -11.27 -16.11 -3.20
N ASN A 151 -10.02 -16.51 -2.97
CA ASN A 151 -9.45 -17.83 -3.30
C ASN A 151 -9.38 -18.19 -4.80
N GLN A 152 -9.73 -17.29 -5.72
CA GLN A 152 -9.50 -17.48 -7.16
C GLN A 152 -8.14 -16.89 -7.53
N ARG A 153 -7.29 -17.66 -8.23
CA ARG A 153 -5.99 -17.15 -8.72
C ARG A 153 -6.23 -16.19 -9.88
N VAL A 154 -5.78 -14.95 -9.74
CA VAL A 154 -6.01 -13.89 -10.73
C VAL A 154 -4.75 -13.44 -11.45
N TYR A 155 -3.59 -13.51 -10.78
CA TYR A 155 -2.30 -13.22 -11.40
C TYR A 155 -1.27 -14.28 -11.04
N LEU A 156 -0.41 -14.59 -12.01
CA LEU A 156 0.82 -15.36 -11.85
C LEU A 156 1.95 -14.54 -12.48
N ILE A 157 2.99 -14.32 -11.70
CA ILE A 157 4.21 -13.63 -12.07
C ILE A 157 5.37 -14.59 -11.83
N GLN A 158 6.22 -14.78 -12.84
CA GLN A 158 7.43 -15.58 -12.69
C GLN A 158 8.64 -14.75 -13.13
N GLU A 159 9.62 -14.68 -12.26
CA GLU A 159 10.88 -13.98 -12.46
C GLU A 159 11.99 -15.02 -12.48
N ARG A 160 12.80 -15.06 -13.53
CA ARG A 160 13.97 -15.95 -13.64
C ARG A 160 15.21 -15.14 -13.90
N SER A 161 16.30 -15.46 -13.20
CA SER A 161 17.59 -14.80 -13.44
C SER A 161 18.45 -15.69 -14.33
N GLN A 162 18.84 -15.18 -15.50
CA GLN A 162 19.74 -15.88 -16.42
C GLN A 162 20.80 -14.92 -16.97
N GLY A 163 22.07 -15.15 -16.63
CA GLY A 163 23.20 -14.42 -17.22
C GLY A 163 23.16 -12.89 -16.99
N GLY A 164 22.61 -12.43 -15.86
CA GLY A 164 22.50 -11.00 -15.53
C GLY A 164 21.32 -10.28 -16.21
N THR A 165 20.46 -11.01 -16.93
CA THR A 165 19.15 -10.53 -17.38
C THR A 165 18.06 -11.25 -16.59
N GLU A 166 16.99 -10.54 -16.24
CA GLU A 166 15.83 -11.10 -15.59
C GLU A 166 14.74 -11.34 -16.62
N GLU A 167 14.26 -12.57 -16.76
CA GLU A 167 13.09 -12.90 -17.56
C GLU A 167 11.84 -12.78 -16.69
N PHE A 168 10.84 -12.08 -17.21
CA PHE A 168 9.59 -11.81 -16.53
C PHE A 168 8.42 -12.37 -17.33
N PHE A 169 7.73 -13.34 -16.75
CA PHE A 169 6.49 -13.88 -17.29
C PHE A 169 5.32 -13.42 -16.43
N TYR A 170 4.29 -12.93 -17.09
CA TYR A 170 3.06 -12.46 -16.48
C TYR A 170 1.88 -13.17 -17.10
N PHE A 171 0.97 -13.63 -16.26
CA PHE A 171 -0.30 -14.20 -16.66
C PHE A 171 -1.40 -13.65 -15.76
N ARG A 172 -2.42 -13.06 -16.37
CA ARG A 172 -3.67 -12.70 -15.74
C ARG A 172 -4.73 -13.67 -16.20
N PHE A 173 -5.32 -14.39 -15.25
CA PHE A 173 -6.41 -15.33 -15.50
C PHE A 173 -7.74 -14.58 -15.54
N PRO A 174 -8.74 -15.05 -16.30
CA PRO A 174 -10.09 -14.56 -16.16
C PRO A 174 -10.63 -14.90 -14.75
N PHE A 175 -11.39 -13.99 -14.16
CA PHE A 175 -11.94 -14.18 -12.82
C PHE A 175 -13.27 -13.47 -12.64
N GLN A 176 -14.08 -14.03 -11.72
CA GLN A 176 -15.32 -13.43 -11.28
C GLN A 176 -15.37 -13.48 -9.76
N VAL A 177 -15.21 -12.30 -9.16
CA VAL A 177 -15.22 -12.10 -7.71
C VAL A 177 -16.54 -11.45 -7.34
N ASN A 178 -17.31 -12.13 -6.49
CA ASN A 178 -18.49 -11.58 -5.84
C ASN A 178 -18.37 -11.81 -4.34
N TYR A 179 -18.11 -10.73 -3.60
CA TYR A 179 -18.01 -10.73 -2.14
C TYR A 179 -19.03 -9.74 -1.59
N ASN A 180 -19.94 -10.21 -0.74
CA ASN A 180 -20.98 -9.38 -0.13
C ASN A 180 -21.14 -9.79 1.33
N GLN A 181 -20.46 -9.10 2.23
CA GLN A 181 -20.47 -9.41 3.66
C GLN A 181 -20.39 -8.13 4.49
N ALA A 182 -21.15 -8.04 5.58
CA ALA A 182 -21.10 -6.93 6.55
C ALA A 182 -21.08 -5.50 5.92
N GLY A 183 -21.80 -5.29 4.82
CA GLY A 183 -21.84 -4.01 4.10
C GLY A 183 -20.75 -3.86 3.02
N PHE A 184 -19.72 -4.69 3.04
CA PHE A 184 -18.69 -4.78 2.01
C PHE A 184 -19.25 -5.44 0.75
N ARG A 185 -19.19 -4.77 -0.40
CA ARG A 185 -19.61 -5.31 -1.70
C ARG A 185 -18.52 -5.15 -2.74
N ILE A 186 -17.97 -6.27 -3.18
CA ILE A 186 -17.04 -6.34 -4.29
C ILE A 186 -17.66 -7.19 -5.38
N ASN A 187 -17.85 -6.61 -6.56
CA ASN A 187 -18.31 -7.33 -7.74
C ASN A 187 -17.42 -6.97 -8.91
N ILE A 188 -16.51 -7.88 -9.27
CA ILE A 188 -15.56 -7.69 -10.36
C ILE A 188 -15.64 -8.91 -11.26
N ASN A 189 -15.81 -8.65 -12.55
CA ASN A 189 -15.77 -9.65 -13.59
C ASN A 189 -14.75 -9.20 -14.64
N ASP A 190 -13.67 -9.96 -14.80
CA ASP A 190 -12.73 -9.79 -15.90
C ASP A 190 -12.64 -11.11 -16.65
N THR A 191 -13.14 -11.13 -17.88
CA THR A 191 -13.15 -12.31 -18.75
C THR A 191 -11.89 -12.41 -19.61
N ASN A 192 -10.99 -11.42 -19.54
CA ASN A 192 -9.87 -11.32 -20.46
C ASN A 192 -8.62 -11.98 -19.87
N GLU A 193 -8.20 -13.08 -20.48
CA GLU A 193 -6.87 -13.63 -20.27
C GLU A 193 -5.82 -12.73 -20.93
N VAL A 194 -4.77 -12.38 -20.18
CA VAL A 194 -3.65 -11.58 -20.70
C VAL A 194 -2.35 -12.21 -20.25
N SER A 195 -1.46 -12.48 -21.19
CA SER A 195 -0.11 -12.95 -20.90
C SER A 195 0.94 -12.00 -21.47
N GLY A 196 2.04 -11.84 -20.75
CA GLY A 196 3.19 -11.07 -21.19
C GLY A 196 4.48 -11.81 -20.90
N HIS A 197 5.46 -11.65 -21.78
CA HIS A 197 6.84 -12.11 -21.57
C HIS A 197 7.76 -10.94 -21.88
N TYR A 198 8.63 -10.61 -20.94
CA TYR A 198 9.53 -9.47 -21.01
C TYR A 198 10.91 -9.84 -20.52
N LEU A 199 11.92 -9.23 -21.12
CA LEU A 199 13.29 -9.27 -20.61
C LEU A 199 13.57 -7.95 -19.90
N VAL A 200 14.01 -8.01 -18.65
CA VAL A 200 14.33 -6.86 -17.83
C VAL A 200 15.83 -6.85 -17.57
N ARG A 201 16.47 -5.73 -17.93
CA ARG A 201 17.86 -5.48 -17.59
C ARG A 201 17.92 -4.35 -16.58
N GLN A 202 18.49 -4.65 -15.43
CA GLN A 202 18.70 -3.68 -14.36
C GLN A 202 20.16 -3.20 -14.39
N TYR A 203 20.34 -1.89 -14.46
CA TYR A 203 21.65 -1.27 -14.43
C TYR A 203 22.03 -0.88 -13.00
N SER A 204 23.33 -0.81 -12.70
CA SER A 204 23.87 -0.45 -11.37
C SER A 204 23.43 0.92 -10.88
N GLN A 205 22.99 1.80 -11.79
CA GLN A 205 22.50 3.14 -11.52
C GLN A 205 20.98 3.19 -11.23
N GLY A 206 20.30 2.03 -11.16
CA GLY A 206 18.86 1.94 -10.87
C GLY A 206 17.93 2.14 -12.08
N PHE A 207 18.49 2.28 -13.28
CA PHE A 207 17.70 2.28 -14.52
C PHE A 207 17.27 0.85 -14.88
N LEU A 208 16.02 0.73 -15.31
CA LEU A 208 15.43 -0.51 -15.81
C LEU A 208 15.15 -0.32 -17.30
N GLU A 209 15.67 -1.23 -18.12
CA GLU A 209 15.26 -1.38 -19.51
C GLU A 209 14.43 -2.65 -19.67
N ILE A 210 13.34 -2.51 -20.40
CA ILE A 210 12.38 -3.57 -20.64
C ILE A 210 12.41 -3.87 -22.12
N PHE A 211 12.49 -5.14 -22.48
CA PHE A 211 12.52 -5.59 -23.85
C PHE A 211 11.43 -6.62 -24.11
N SER A 212 10.95 -6.67 -25.34
CA SER A 212 10.16 -7.80 -25.84
C SER A 212 11.03 -9.06 -25.86
N PRO A 213 10.43 -10.25 -26.00
CA PRO A 213 11.17 -11.50 -26.19
C PRO A 213 12.06 -11.48 -27.44
N GLN A 214 11.75 -10.62 -28.42
CA GLN A 214 12.53 -10.42 -29.64
C GLN A 214 13.69 -9.43 -29.46
N GLY A 215 13.83 -8.83 -28.27
CA GLY A 215 14.89 -7.87 -27.94
C GLY A 215 14.57 -6.41 -28.30
N GLU A 216 13.34 -6.11 -28.70
CA GLU A 216 12.91 -4.73 -28.96
C GLU A 216 12.64 -4.01 -27.66
N ARG A 217 13.15 -2.78 -27.51
CA ARG A 217 12.94 -2.00 -26.29
C ARG A 217 11.47 -1.57 -26.17
N ILE A 218 10.85 -1.88 -25.04
CA ILE A 218 9.49 -1.49 -24.67
C ILE A 218 9.55 -0.33 -23.68
N SER A 219 8.65 0.63 -23.83
CA SER A 219 8.55 1.74 -22.87
C SER A 219 7.99 1.26 -21.53
N LYS A 220 8.45 1.88 -20.42
CA LYS A 220 7.92 1.62 -19.08
C LYS A 220 6.40 1.85 -18.99
N ALA A 221 5.88 2.87 -19.67
CA ALA A 221 4.44 3.17 -19.68
C ALA A 221 3.64 2.06 -20.35
N GLU A 222 4.13 1.53 -21.47
CA GLU A 222 3.51 0.40 -22.16
C GLU A 222 3.54 -0.87 -21.32
N PHE A 223 4.67 -1.16 -20.67
CA PHE A 223 4.78 -2.28 -19.74
C PHE A 223 3.76 -2.16 -18.59
N ILE A 224 3.67 -1.00 -17.92
CA ILE A 224 2.70 -0.78 -16.84
C ILE A 224 1.26 -0.91 -17.36
N ARG A 225 0.96 -0.36 -18.54
CA ARG A 225 -0.38 -0.45 -19.14
C ARG A 225 -0.80 -1.90 -19.36
N ASN A 226 0.12 -2.74 -19.80
CA ASN A 226 -0.15 -4.13 -20.13
C ASN A 226 -0.19 -5.05 -18.89
N ASN A 227 0.46 -4.66 -17.80
CA ASN A 227 0.63 -5.47 -16.58
C ASN A 227 0.01 -4.84 -15.32
N GLY A 228 -0.75 -3.74 -15.45
CA GLY A 228 -1.28 -3.01 -14.30
C GLY A 228 -2.35 -3.79 -13.55
N PHE A 229 -2.23 -3.84 -12.22
CA PHE A 229 -3.17 -4.51 -11.31
C PHE A 229 -4.46 -3.70 -11.11
N ARG A 230 -5.20 -3.49 -12.20
CA ARG A 230 -6.53 -2.88 -12.11
C ARG A 230 -7.42 -3.75 -11.20
N GLY A 231 -8.12 -3.10 -10.26
CA GLY A 231 -9.02 -3.79 -9.34
C GLY A 231 -8.56 -3.76 -7.88
N VAL A 232 -7.25 -3.76 -7.59
CA VAL A 232 -6.74 -3.89 -6.21
C VAL A 232 -7.22 -2.77 -5.29
N ASN A 233 -7.20 -1.52 -5.76
CA ASN A 233 -7.68 -0.37 -4.99
C ASN A 233 -9.15 -0.51 -4.54
N PHE A 234 -10.02 -1.06 -5.40
CA PHE A 234 -11.43 -1.26 -5.08
C PHE A 234 -11.64 -2.21 -3.88
N PHE A 235 -10.76 -3.21 -3.72
CA PHE A 235 -10.83 -4.13 -2.57
C PHE A 235 -10.52 -3.41 -1.27
N ILE A 236 -9.48 -2.56 -1.27
CA ILE A 236 -9.05 -1.87 -0.06
C ILE A 236 -10.03 -0.78 0.32
N ASP A 237 -10.53 0.00 -0.64
CA ASP A 237 -11.57 0.99 -0.39
C ASP A 237 -12.82 0.37 0.23
N SER A 238 -13.21 -0.81 -0.27
CA SER A 238 -14.30 -1.58 0.33
C SER A 238 -13.98 -1.92 1.78
N VAL A 239 -12.84 -2.56 2.06
CA VAL A 239 -12.43 -2.99 3.41
C VAL A 239 -12.36 -1.84 4.42
N LEU A 240 -12.02 -0.63 3.97
CA LEU A 240 -11.93 0.55 4.83
C LEU A 240 -13.29 1.22 5.13
N GLN A 241 -14.39 0.76 4.53
CA GLN A 241 -15.72 1.37 4.68
C GLN A 241 -16.29 1.29 6.11
N ASP A 242 -15.88 0.32 6.93
CA ASP A 242 -16.34 0.24 8.34
C ASP A 242 -15.62 1.23 9.27
N LEU A 243 -14.66 1.99 8.73
CA LEU A 243 -13.93 3.03 9.45
C LEU A 243 -14.61 4.39 9.25
N PRO A 244 -14.52 5.32 10.22
CA PRO A 244 -15.22 6.61 10.16
C PRO A 244 -14.78 7.43 8.94
N GLU A 245 -15.65 8.28 8.39
CA GLU A 245 -15.20 9.27 7.40
C GLU A 245 -14.18 10.20 8.03
N THR A 246 -13.03 10.28 7.40
CA THR A 246 -11.93 11.14 7.83
C THR A 246 -12.04 12.44 7.05
N LYS A 247 -13.11 13.20 7.31
CA LYS A 247 -13.17 14.62 6.91
C LYS A 247 -12.36 15.42 7.90
N PHE A 248 -11.50 16.32 7.42
CA PHE A 248 -10.77 17.23 8.30
C PHE A 248 -11.77 18.05 9.12
N ILE A 249 -11.84 17.80 10.44
CA ILE A 249 -12.73 18.54 11.33
C ILE A 249 -12.17 19.96 11.51
N SER A 250 -12.72 20.94 10.79
CA SER A 250 -12.31 22.36 10.86
C SER A 250 -12.43 22.93 12.28
N SER A 251 -11.41 22.68 13.11
CA SER A 251 -11.25 23.28 14.43
C SER A 251 -9.99 24.14 14.40
N GLY A 252 -10.07 25.34 14.98
CA GLY A 252 -9.12 26.45 14.78
C GLY A 252 -7.64 26.20 15.11
N ASN A 253 -7.27 24.99 15.60
CA ASN A 253 -5.89 24.55 15.80
C ASN A 253 -5.31 23.74 14.62
N GLN A 254 -6.10 23.42 13.58
CA GLN A 254 -5.67 22.60 12.43
C GLN A 254 -4.53 23.19 11.60
N ASN A 255 -4.36 24.52 11.59
CA ASN A 255 -3.32 25.16 10.80
C ASN A 255 -1.91 24.69 11.19
N GLN A 256 -1.63 24.39 12.47
CA GLN A 256 -0.28 23.95 12.86
C GLN A 256 0.05 22.53 12.37
N ASN A 257 -0.90 21.60 12.43
CA ASN A 257 -0.67 20.23 11.96
C ASN A 257 -0.58 20.18 10.43
N LEU A 258 -1.46 20.88 9.72
CA LEU A 258 -1.39 21.02 8.26
C LEU A 258 -0.08 21.70 7.81
N ILE A 259 0.38 22.73 8.52
CA ILE A 259 1.68 23.38 8.24
C ILE A 259 2.85 22.40 8.47
N ASN A 260 2.80 21.59 9.52
CA ASN A 260 3.83 20.58 9.78
C ASN A 260 3.83 19.50 8.70
N GLU A 261 2.66 19.11 8.19
CA GLU A 261 2.52 18.16 7.08
C GLU A 261 3.04 18.73 5.76
N LEU A 262 2.73 19.98 5.45
CA LEU A 262 3.28 20.68 4.29
C LEU A 262 4.81 20.78 4.37
N ARG A 263 5.37 21.00 5.57
CA ARG A 263 6.83 21.03 5.80
C ARG A 263 7.47 19.65 5.65
N ASN A 264 6.80 18.59 6.12
CA ASN A 264 7.28 17.23 5.95
C ASN A 264 7.23 16.81 4.47
N ALA A 265 6.13 17.11 3.76
CA ALA A 265 6.01 16.88 2.33
C ALA A 265 7.03 17.66 1.51
N GLN A 266 7.30 18.92 1.87
CA GLN A 266 8.40 19.71 1.31
C GLN A 266 9.75 19.05 1.56
N THR A 267 9.99 18.52 2.75
CA THR A 267 11.23 17.81 3.10
C THR A 267 11.37 16.51 2.29
N PHE A 268 10.28 15.79 2.02
CA PHE A 268 10.27 14.62 1.15
C PHE A 268 10.50 14.96 -0.32
N LEU A 269 9.99 16.10 -0.81
CA LEU A 269 10.30 16.63 -2.14
C LEU A 269 11.78 16.99 -2.27
N LEU A 270 12.34 17.68 -1.28
CA LEU A 270 13.74 18.12 -1.28
C LEU A 270 14.72 16.95 -1.11
N SER A 271 14.31 15.87 -0.43
CA SER A 271 15.13 14.67 -0.23
C SER A 271 14.91 13.58 -1.28
N ASN A 272 13.97 13.74 -2.21
CA ASN A 272 13.66 12.79 -3.29
C ASN A 272 13.24 11.38 -2.83
N THR A 273 12.85 11.21 -1.57
CA THR A 273 12.68 9.89 -0.93
C THR A 273 11.30 9.27 -1.12
N ASN A 274 10.26 10.01 -1.54
CA ASN A 274 8.95 9.41 -1.81
C ASN A 274 8.04 10.29 -2.70
N LEU A 275 8.38 10.41 -4.00
CA LEU A 275 7.64 11.25 -4.96
C LEU A 275 6.16 10.84 -5.11
N ASN A 276 5.82 9.57 -4.90
CA ASN A 276 4.44 9.10 -4.99
C ASN A 276 3.58 9.59 -3.81
N TYR A 277 4.14 9.59 -2.60
CA TYR A 277 3.47 10.12 -1.41
C TYR A 277 3.16 11.61 -1.59
N VAL A 278 4.14 12.38 -2.09
CA VAL A 278 3.93 13.81 -2.34
C VAL A 278 2.93 14.06 -3.46
N ARG A 279 2.97 13.27 -4.54
CA ARG A 279 1.96 13.35 -5.61
C ARG A 279 0.56 13.09 -5.07
N ASN A 280 0.37 12.07 -4.24
CA ASN A 280 -0.93 11.73 -3.68
C ASN A 280 -1.44 12.84 -2.75
N LEU A 281 -0.57 13.39 -1.91
CA LEU A 281 -0.90 14.52 -1.04
C LEU A 281 -1.30 15.77 -1.84
N ILE A 282 -0.58 16.09 -2.92
CA ILE A 282 -0.92 17.22 -3.80
C ILE A 282 -2.27 16.99 -4.49
N ASN A 283 -2.52 15.78 -5.00
CA ASN A 283 -3.80 15.45 -5.63
C ASN A 283 -4.97 15.55 -4.64
N GLU A 284 -4.75 15.15 -3.38
CA GLU A 284 -5.74 15.28 -2.32
C GLU A 284 -6.03 16.77 -2.02
N TYR A 285 -5.01 17.62 -1.93
CA TYR A 285 -5.21 19.07 -1.77
C TYR A 285 -5.91 19.73 -2.96
N ILE A 286 -5.59 19.33 -4.19
CA ILE A 286 -6.29 19.81 -5.39
C ILE A 286 -7.77 19.45 -5.28
N LYS A 287 -8.09 18.20 -4.95
CA LYS A 287 -9.47 17.74 -4.82
C LYS A 287 -10.22 18.50 -3.72
N LEU A 288 -9.60 18.72 -2.55
CA LEU A 288 -10.21 19.49 -1.46
C LEU A 288 -10.46 20.96 -1.85
N ALA A 289 -9.59 21.55 -2.68
CA ALA A 289 -9.80 22.89 -3.21
C ALA A 289 -10.92 22.93 -4.27
N GLU A 290 -11.00 21.92 -5.15
CA GLU A 290 -12.07 21.76 -6.14
C GLU A 290 -13.44 21.55 -5.48
N ASP A 291 -13.48 20.80 -4.37
CA ASP A 291 -14.68 20.54 -3.57
C ASP A 291 -15.06 21.74 -2.66
N GLY A 292 -14.26 22.81 -2.66
CA GLY A 292 -14.50 24.04 -1.88
C GLY A 292 -14.22 23.91 -0.38
N GLU A 293 -13.64 22.77 0.05
CA GLU A 293 -13.26 22.50 1.43
C GLU A 293 -11.93 23.17 1.82
N LEU A 294 -11.13 23.56 0.83
CA LEU A 294 -9.91 24.34 0.99
C LEU A 294 -10.05 25.68 0.25
N GLN A 295 -10.26 26.79 0.98
CA GLN A 295 -10.40 28.13 0.39
C GLN A 295 -9.09 28.92 0.45
N ASP A 296 -8.71 29.52 -0.69
CA ASP A 296 -7.63 30.52 -0.73
C ASP A 296 -8.17 31.84 -0.19
N ASN A 297 -7.69 32.25 0.99
CA ASN A 297 -8.09 33.48 1.66
C ASN A 297 -7.16 34.67 1.36
N ARG A 298 -6.41 34.60 0.24
CA ARG A 298 -5.57 35.70 -0.25
C ARG A 298 -6.32 36.63 -1.19
#